data_AF-A0A061PCL6-F1
#
_entry.id   AF-A0A061PCL6-F1
#
_cell.length_a   1.000
_cell.length_b   1.000
_cell.length_c   1.000
_cell.angle_alpha   90.00
_cell.angle_beta   90.00
_cell.angle_gamma   90.00
#
_symmetry.space_group_name_H-M   'P 1'
#
loop_
_entity.id
_entity.type
_entity.pdbx_description
1 polymer ?
#
loop_
_entity_poly.entity_id
_entity_poly.type
_entity_poly.pdbx_seq_one_letter_code
_entity_poly.pdbx_strand_id
1 'polypeptide(L)'
;MRLIQFVIAPLVLASLIVGVTSLGSGKQMLRLGGKTVAFFLLTSFVAVGIGLSMGYLYQPGTNVEIAAPTTEEAEEEVDELDESIVDILINIVPENPFAGLAQTEMLQIIFFALASVSGSCSSVKKQSQ
;
A
#
# COMPACT_ATOMS: atom_id res chain seq x y z
N MET A 1 3.35 -11.57 -17.43
CA MET A 1 2.72 -10.88 -16.27
C MET A 1 1.54 -11.63 -15.66
N ARG A 2 0.59 -12.19 -16.44
CA ARG A 2 -0.62 -12.87 -15.90
C ARG A 2 -0.36 -14.01 -14.90
N LEU A 3 0.69 -14.81 -15.10
CA LEU A 3 1.07 -15.90 -14.18
C LEU A 3 1.56 -15.40 -12.81
N ILE A 4 2.27 -14.27 -12.78
CA ILE A 4 2.81 -13.69 -11.55
C ILE A 4 1.66 -13.10 -10.71
N GLN A 5 0.73 -12.38 -11.34
CA GLN A 5 -0.43 -11.80 -10.66
C GLN A 5 -1.37 -12.86 -10.05
N PHE A 6 -1.61 -13.98 -10.75
CA PHE A 6 -2.41 -15.09 -10.24
C PHE A 6 -1.85 -15.72 -8.95
N VAL A 7 -0.52 -15.74 -8.83
CA VAL A 7 0.17 -16.35 -7.68
C VAL A 7 0.36 -15.35 -6.53
N ILE A 8 0.56 -14.06 -6.81
CA ILE A 8 0.79 -13.04 -5.77
C ILE A 8 -0.40 -12.89 -4.82
N ALA A 9 -1.61 -12.72 -5.34
CA ALA A 9 -2.80 -12.47 -4.51
C ALA A 9 -3.03 -13.55 -3.42
N PRO A 10 -3.07 -14.86 -3.74
CA PRO A 10 -3.22 -15.90 -2.72
C PRO A 10 -2.00 -16.03 -1.81
N LEU A 11 -0.78 -15.83 -2.32
CA LEU A 11 0.43 -15.91 -1.50
C LEU A 11 0.51 -14.80 -0.45
N VAL A 12 0.19 -13.56 -0.83
CA VAL A 12 0.19 -12.42 0.10
C VAL A 12 -0.86 -12.62 1.19
N LEU A 13 -2.08 -13.01 0.82
CA LEU A 13 -3.14 -13.29 1.79
C LEU A 13 -2.74 -14.39 2.77
N ALA A 14 -2.22 -15.53 2.28
CA ALA A 14 -1.80 -16.63 3.14
C ALA A 14 -0.62 -16.23 4.04
N SER A 15 0.37 -15.53 3.50
CA SER A 15 1.54 -15.05 4.24
C SER A 15 1.16 -14.09 5.35
N LEU A 16 0.25 -13.13 5.09
CA LEU A 16 -0.23 -12.18 6.09
C LEU A 16 -1.05 -12.89 7.18
N ILE A 17 -1.94 -13.82 6.82
CA ILE A 17 -2.73 -14.57 7.81
C ILE A 17 -1.81 -15.36 8.74
N VAL A 18 -0.87 -16.14 8.20
CA VAL A 18 0.06 -16.95 9.00
C VAL A 18 1.02 -16.06 9.79
N GLY A 19 1.53 -14.99 9.19
CA GLY A 19 2.45 -14.06 9.84
C GLY A 19 1.81 -13.35 11.02
N VAL A 20 0.59 -12.84 10.86
CA VAL A 20 -0.11 -12.08 11.91
C VAL A 20 -0.60 -13.00 13.03
N THR A 21 -1.09 -14.21 12.71
CA THR A 21 -1.53 -15.16 13.74
C THR A 21 -0.38 -15.63 14.63
N SER A 22 0.84 -15.72 14.11
CA SER A 22 2.05 -16.07 14.87
C SER A 22 2.41 -15.03 15.96
N LEU A 23 2.04 -13.76 15.79
CA LEU A 23 2.36 -12.69 16.75
C LEU A 23 1.56 -12.80 18.07
N GLY A 24 0.54 -13.67 18.15
CA GLY A 24 -0.18 -14.05 19.37
C GLY A 24 -1.02 -12.95 20.05
N SER A 25 -0.78 -11.67 19.78
CA SER A 25 -1.51 -10.55 20.37
C SER A 25 -1.75 -9.40 19.39
N GLY A 26 -3.01 -8.98 19.25
CA GLY A 26 -3.38 -7.86 18.38
C GLY A 26 -2.72 -6.52 18.73
N LYS A 27 -2.39 -6.29 20.01
CA LYS A 27 -1.67 -5.07 20.43
C LYS A 27 -0.22 -5.05 19.93
N GLN A 28 0.44 -6.20 19.89
CA GLN A 28 1.83 -6.28 19.42
C GLN A 28 1.91 -6.08 17.91
N MET A 29 0.93 -6.60 17.17
CA MET A 29 0.78 -6.33 15.74
C MET A 29 0.64 -4.84 15.45
N LEU A 30 -0.28 -4.14 16.12
CA LEU A 30 -0.48 -2.70 15.92
C LEU A 30 0.76 -1.88 16.31
N ARG A 31 1.46 -2.28 17.38
CA ARG A 31 2.72 -1.64 17.79
C ARG A 31 3.83 -1.85 16.75
N LEU A 32 3.93 -3.03 16.15
CA LEU A 32 4.92 -3.31 15.11
C LEU A 32 4.57 -2.53 13.83
N GLY A 33 3.31 -2.56 13.40
CA GLY A 33 2.83 -1.79 12.25
C GLY A 33 3.07 -0.29 12.41
N GLY A 34 2.77 0.29 13.56
CA GLY A 34 3.02 1.71 13.84
C GLY A 34 4.52 2.08 13.78
N LYS A 35 5.41 1.21 14.29
CA LYS A 35 6.86 1.42 14.18
C LYS A 35 7.33 1.31 12.73
N THR A 36 6.77 0.39 11.96
CA THR A 36 7.05 0.25 10.53
C THR A 36 6.63 1.49 9.75
N VAL A 37 5.40 2.00 9.95
CA VAL A 37 4.93 3.23 9.29
C VAL A 37 5.83 4.42 9.61
N ALA A 38 6.17 4.62 10.88
CA ALA A 38 7.08 5.69 11.28
C ALA A 38 8.47 5.56 10.63
N PHE A 39 9.00 4.33 10.54
CA PHE A 39 10.26 4.04 9.86
C PHE A 39 10.18 4.36 8.35
N PHE A 40 9.11 3.92 7.67
CA PHE A 40 8.91 4.20 6.24
C PHE A 40 8.80 5.69 5.96
N LEU A 41 8.02 6.45 6.74
CA LEU A 41 7.90 7.89 6.57
C LEU A 41 9.24 8.61 6.74
N LEU A 42 10.03 8.23 7.74
CA LEU A 42 11.35 8.80 7.98
C LEU A 42 12.31 8.49 6.83
N THR A 43 12.34 7.24 6.37
CA THR A 43 13.20 6.82 5.25
C THR A 43 12.78 7.47 3.94
N SER A 44 11.48 7.57 3.65
CA SER A 44 10.96 8.26 2.46
C SER A 44 11.33 9.74 2.47
N PHE A 45 11.20 10.41 3.61
CA PHE A 45 11.61 11.82 3.74
C PHE A 45 13.10 12.01 3.44
N VAL A 46 13.96 11.14 3.98
CA VAL A 46 15.41 11.16 3.69
C VAL A 46 15.67 10.87 2.21
N ALA A 47 15.00 9.89 1.61
CA ALA A 47 15.16 9.52 0.21
C ALA A 47 14.77 10.68 -0.72
N VAL A 48 13.64 11.35 -0.46
CA VAL A 48 13.21 12.54 -1.21
C VAL A 48 14.22 13.68 -1.05
N GLY A 49 14.74 13.90 0.17
CA GLY A 49 15.76 14.92 0.40
C GLY A 49 17.04 14.68 -0.41
N ILE A 50 17.51 13.42 -0.48
CA ILE A 50 18.66 13.04 -1.30
C ILE A 50 18.36 13.18 -2.79
N GLY A 51 17.19 12.71 -3.24
CA GLY A 51 16.75 12.79 -4.63
C GLY A 51 16.68 14.24 -5.12
N LEU A 52 16.13 15.14 -4.32
CA LEU A 52 16.04 16.56 -4.65
C LEU A 52 17.41 17.23 -4.65
N SER A 53 18.28 16.88 -3.69
CA SER A 53 19.65 17.40 -3.62
C SER A 53 20.47 16.99 -4.85
N MET A 54 20.36 15.73 -5.27
CA MET A 54 21.02 15.25 -6.49
C MET A 54 20.38 15.83 -7.75
N GLY A 55 19.06 15.93 -7.83
CA GLY A 55 18.37 16.58 -8.95
C GLY A 55 18.82 18.02 -9.14
N TYR A 56 18.98 18.77 -8.05
CA TYR A 56 19.48 20.15 -8.09
C TYR A 56 20.95 20.23 -8.50
N LEU A 57 21.79 19.28 -8.06
CA LEU A 57 23.23 19.30 -8.36
C LEU A 57 23.55 18.88 -9.80
N TYR A 58 22.89 17.83 -10.29
CA TYR A 58 23.14 17.28 -11.63
C TYR A 58 22.30 17.94 -12.72
N GLN A 59 21.27 18.71 -12.35
CA GLN A 59 20.34 19.40 -13.26
C GLN A 59 19.99 18.56 -14.50
N PRO A 60 19.42 17.35 -14.31
CA PRO A 60 19.08 16.47 -15.42
C PRO A 60 17.97 17.14 -16.23
N GLY A 61 18.31 17.76 -17.35
CA GLY A 61 17.35 18.48 -18.20
C GLY A 61 17.89 19.73 -18.91
N THR A 62 19.10 20.20 -18.58
CA THR A 62 19.67 21.45 -19.12
C THR A 62 19.92 21.50 -20.64
N ASN A 63 19.61 20.44 -21.40
CA ASN A 63 19.69 20.41 -22.87
C ASN A 63 18.62 19.50 -23.52
N VAL A 64 17.49 19.26 -22.86
CA VAL A 64 16.40 18.45 -23.42
C VAL A 64 15.33 19.38 -23.99
N GLU A 65 15.22 19.47 -25.32
CA GLU A 65 14.06 20.05 -26.00
C GLU A 65 12.88 19.09 -25.82
N ILE A 66 12.13 19.26 -24.72
CA ILE A 66 10.83 18.60 -24.55
C ILE A 66 9.83 19.42 -25.34
N ALA A 67 9.34 18.90 -26.46
CA ALA A 67 8.19 19.47 -27.15
C ALA A 67 7.05 19.56 -26.13
N ALA A 68 6.53 20.77 -25.91
CA ALA A 68 5.49 20.97 -24.90
C ALA A 68 4.30 20.03 -25.19
N PRO A 69 3.86 19.23 -24.21
CA PRO A 69 2.70 18.36 -24.40
C PRO A 69 1.50 19.22 -24.80
N THR A 70 0.73 18.76 -25.77
CA THR A 70 -0.51 19.42 -26.17
C THR A 70 -1.47 19.39 -24.99
N THR A 71 -2.23 20.48 -24.77
CA THR A 71 -3.07 20.70 -23.57
C THR A 71 -3.97 19.51 -23.20
N GLU A 72 -4.40 18.70 -24.16
CA GLU A 72 -5.24 17.51 -23.93
C GLU A 72 -4.49 16.35 -23.24
N GLU A 73 -3.18 16.16 -23.47
CA GLU A 73 -2.37 15.13 -22.79
C GLU A 73 -2.02 15.53 -21.36
N ALA A 74 -1.99 16.83 -21.07
CA ALA A 74 -1.73 17.35 -19.73
C ALA A 74 -2.97 17.30 -18.81
N GLU A 75 -4.18 17.26 -19.38
CA GLU A 75 -5.42 17.16 -18.61
C GLU A 75 -5.69 15.71 -18.13
N GLU A 76 -5.35 14.68 -18.92
CA GLU A 76 -5.51 13.28 -18.52
C GLU A 76 -4.57 12.87 -17.35
N GLU A 77 -3.35 13.40 -17.29
CA GLU A 77 -2.40 13.08 -16.20
C GLU A 77 -2.74 13.76 -14.86
N VAL A 78 -3.49 14.86 -14.90
CA VAL A 78 -3.87 15.61 -13.68
C VAL A 78 -5.07 14.97 -12.98
N ASP A 79 -5.99 14.35 -13.73
CA ASP A 79 -7.14 13.63 -13.16
C ASP A 79 -6.72 12.46 -12.24
N GLU A 80 -5.58 11.81 -12.51
CA GLU A 80 -5.03 10.75 -11.63
C GLU A 80 -4.51 11.28 -10.28
N LEU A 81 -4.26 12.58 -10.16
CA LEU A 81 -3.75 13.22 -8.94
C LEU A 81 -4.84 13.83 -8.06
N ASP A 82 -6.09 13.87 -8.53
CA ASP A 82 -7.23 14.45 -7.83
C ASP A 82 -7.94 13.46 -6.88
N GLU A 83 -7.45 12.22 -6.75
CA GLU A 83 -7.91 11.31 -5.70
C GLU A 83 -7.65 11.95 -4.32
N SER A 84 -8.73 12.38 -3.67
CA SER A 84 -8.67 12.95 -2.33
C SER A 84 -8.11 11.92 -1.35
N ILE A 85 -7.40 12.40 -0.33
CA ILE A 85 -6.95 11.56 0.79
C ILE A 85 -8.13 10.78 1.39
N VAL A 86 -9.33 11.38 1.39
CA VAL A 86 -10.56 10.73 1.87
C VAL A 86 -10.94 9.54 0.98
N ASP A 87 -10.86 9.68 -0.34
CA ASP A 87 -11.19 8.61 -1.28
C ASP A 87 -10.19 7.47 -1.19
N ILE A 88 -8.89 7.76 -1.04
CA ILE A 88 -7.86 6.75 -0.74
C ILE A 88 -8.21 5.98 0.55
N LEU A 89 -8.63 6.68 1.61
CA LEU A 89 -9.02 6.05 2.87
C LEU A 89 -10.28 5.19 2.75
N ILE A 90 -11.26 5.61 1.95
CA ILE A 90 -12.48 4.84 1.68
C ILE A 90 -12.13 3.59 0.85
N ASN A 91 -11.28 3.73 -0.17
CA ASN A 91 -10.83 2.63 -1.04
C ASN A 91 -9.98 1.57 -0.33
N ILE A 92 -9.42 1.85 0.86
CA ILE A 92 -8.79 0.82 1.72
C ILE A 92 -9.78 -0.28 2.09
N VAL A 93 -11.04 0.09 2.34
CA VAL A 93 -12.10 -0.85 2.72
C VAL A 93 -12.83 -1.26 1.44
N PRO A 94 -12.60 -2.49 0.92
CA PRO A 94 -13.25 -2.91 -0.31
C PRO A 94 -14.75 -3.07 -0.10
N GLU A 95 -15.56 -2.62 -1.06
CA GLU A 95 -16.99 -2.91 -1.09
C GLU A 95 -17.28 -4.41 -1.22
N ASN A 96 -16.36 -5.14 -1.87
CA ASN A 96 -16.41 -6.59 -2.01
C ASN A 96 -15.01 -7.20 -1.80
N PRO A 97 -14.82 -8.11 -0.81
CA PRO A 97 -13.53 -8.71 -0.52
C PRO A 97 -12.94 -9.54 -1.68
N PHE A 98 -13.78 -10.06 -2.58
CA PHE A 98 -13.33 -10.79 -3.77
C PHE A 98 -12.87 -9.85 -4.89
N ALA A 99 -13.38 -8.62 -4.92
CA ALA A 99 -12.99 -7.64 -5.94
C ALA A 99 -11.53 -7.18 -5.77
N GLY A 100 -11.07 -6.96 -4.53
CA GLY A 100 -9.68 -6.59 -4.26
C GLY A 100 -8.69 -7.72 -4.57
N LEU A 101 -9.08 -8.98 -4.36
CA LEU A 101 -8.29 -10.15 -4.75
C LEU A 101 -8.24 -10.35 -6.28
N ALA A 102 -9.33 -10.06 -6.99
CA ALA A 102 -9.40 -10.18 -8.44
C ALA A 102 -8.59 -9.09 -9.16
N GLN A 103 -8.60 -7.87 -8.63
CA GLN A 103 -7.89 -6.71 -9.18
C GLN A 103 -6.44 -6.61 -8.69
N THR A 104 -6.02 -7.45 -7.74
CA THR A 104 -4.69 -7.41 -7.12
C THR A 104 -4.40 -6.06 -6.42
N GLU A 105 -5.45 -5.47 -5.84
CA GLU A 105 -5.33 -4.23 -5.06
C GLU A 105 -4.69 -4.52 -3.71
N MET A 106 -3.38 -4.27 -3.62
CA MET A 106 -2.56 -4.70 -2.49
C MET A 106 -3.07 -4.14 -1.15
N LEU A 107 -3.51 -2.89 -1.13
CA LEU A 107 -4.01 -2.22 0.07
C LEU A 107 -5.29 -2.88 0.59
N GLN A 108 -6.21 -3.22 -0.31
CA GLN A 108 -7.45 -3.93 0.01
C GLN A 108 -7.19 -5.36 0.47
N ILE A 109 -6.26 -6.07 -0.19
CA ILE A 109 -5.85 -7.43 0.21
C ILE A 109 -5.26 -7.43 1.62
N ILE A 110 -4.38 -6.46 1.92
CA ILE A 110 -3.81 -6.30 3.26
C ILE A 110 -4.94 -6.02 4.26
N PHE A 111 -5.81 -5.05 4.02
CA PHE A 111 -6.90 -4.71 4.93
C PHE A 111 -7.81 -5.92 5.21
N PHE A 112 -8.23 -6.63 4.15
CA PHE A 112 -9.05 -7.83 4.27
C PHE A 112 -8.35 -8.95 5.07
N ALA A 113 -7.07 -9.21 4.80
CA ALA A 113 -6.30 -10.21 5.54
C ALA A 113 -6.22 -9.86 7.03
N LEU A 114 -5.97 -8.59 7.37
CA LEU A 114 -5.91 -8.12 8.76
C LEU A 114 -7.27 -8.17 9.46
N ALA A 115 -8.35 -7.80 8.75
CA ALA A 115 -9.72 -7.86 9.26
C ALA A 115 -10.16 -9.32 9.54
N SER A 116 -9.88 -10.22 8.60
CA SER A 116 -10.19 -11.65 8.72
C SER A 116 -9.47 -12.30 9.92
N VAL A 117 -8.19 -11.99 10.11
CA VAL A 117 -7.42 -12.49 11.27
C VAL A 117 -7.93 -11.89 12.58
N SER A 118 -8.22 -10.59 12.62
CA SER A 118 -8.71 -9.93 13.84
C SER A 118 -10.04 -10.52 14.32
N GLY A 119 -10.94 -10.86 13.39
CA GLY A 119 -12.19 -11.57 13.68
C GLY A 119 -11.96 -12.99 14.24
N SER A 120 -11.05 -13.75 13.62
CA SER A 120 -10.73 -15.13 14.06
C SER A 120 -9.98 -15.17 15.40
N CYS A 121 -9.08 -14.21 15.65
CA CYS A 121 -8.30 -14.11 16.88
C CYS A 121 -9.17 -13.77 18.12
N SER A 122 -10.30 -13.07 17.92
CA SER A 122 -11.31 -12.88 18.97
C SER A 122 -12.03 -14.19 19.37
N SER A 123 -12.12 -15.18 18.48
CA SER A 123 -12.70 -16.49 18.78
C SER A 123 -11.69 -17.44 19.44
N VAL A 124 -10.41 -17.39 19.07
CA VAL A 124 -9.36 -18.23 19.69
C VAL A 124 -9.14 -17.86 21.16
N LYS A 125 -9.20 -16.57 21.51
CA LYS A 125 -9.05 -16.14 22.91
C LYS A 125 -10.22 -16.59 23.80
N LYS A 126 -11.39 -16.89 23.23
CA LYS A 126 -12.58 -17.37 23.95
C LYS A 126 -12.54 -18.88 24.24
N GLN A 127 -11.61 -19.64 23.65
CA GLN A 127 -11.42 -21.07 23.94
C GLN A 127 -10.34 -21.36 25.00
N SER A 128 -9.61 -20.34 25.45
CA SER A 128 -8.56 -20.45 26.48
C SER A 128 -8.97 -19.81 27.82
N GLN A 129 -10.26 -19.51 28.03
CA GLN A 129 -10.80 -19.13 29.33
C GLN A 129 -11.88 -20.11 29.76
#